data_AF-A0A7X6AQZ1-F1
#
_entry.id   AF-A0A7X6AQZ1-F1
#
_cell.length_a   1.000
_cell.length_b   1.000
_cell.length_c   1.000
_cell.angle_alpha   90.00
_cell.angle_beta   90.00
_cell.angle_gamma   90.00
#
_symmetry.space_group_name_H-M   'P 1'
#
loop_
_entity.id
_entity.type
_entity.pdbx_description
1 polymer ?
#
loop_
_entity_poly.entity_id
_entity_poly.type
_entity_poly.pdbx_seq_one_letter_code
_entity_poly.pdbx_strand_id
1 'polypeptide(L)'
;MTAYHPGDVALMVELLRDAVGHYVFASSTVTYAASETLPITETHPDDRSERQNEYGLHKLLCEDILRAAHADHGFPATSVPFSMVFGPR
;
A
#
# COMPACT_ATOMS: atom_id res chain seq x y z
N MET A 1 10.82 -13.26 3.07
CA MET A 1 9.45 -12.72 3.20
C MET A 1 9.43 -11.36 2.52
N THR A 2 8.66 -11.20 1.46
CA THR A 2 8.53 -9.93 0.73
C THR A 2 7.16 -9.36 1.05
N ALA A 3 7.06 -8.36 1.92
CA ALA A 3 5.79 -7.84 2.45
C ALA A 3 4.99 -7.02 1.42
N TYR A 4 4.71 -7.57 0.24
CA TYR A 4 3.80 -6.97 -0.74
C TYR A 4 2.71 -7.94 -1.19
N HIS A 5 2.71 -9.20 -0.75
CA HIS A 5 1.55 -10.07 -0.94
C HIS A 5 0.50 -9.78 0.14
N PRO A 6 -0.80 -9.80 -0.20
CA PRO A 6 -1.87 -9.52 0.76
C PRO A 6 -1.81 -10.41 2.02
N GLY A 7 -1.45 -11.69 1.86
CA GLY A 7 -1.30 -12.62 2.99
C GLY A 7 -0.16 -12.23 3.95
N ASP A 8 0.94 -11.68 3.44
CA ASP A 8 2.04 -11.21 4.29
C ASP A 8 1.60 -9.99 5.12
N VAL A 9 0.85 -9.06 4.51
CA VAL A 9 0.36 -7.87 5.22
C VAL A 9 -0.72 -8.22 6.24
N ALA A 10 -1.62 -9.15 5.92
CA ALA A 10 -2.60 -9.66 6.89
C ALA A 10 -1.90 -10.26 8.12
N LEU A 11 -0.87 -11.09 7.90
CA LEU A 11 -0.05 -11.65 8.98
C LEU A 11 0.66 -10.55 9.78
N MET A 12 1.20 -9.51 9.13
CA MET A 12 1.82 -8.39 9.84
C MET A 12 0.82 -7.62 10.72
N VAL A 13 -0.41 -7.40 10.24
CA VAL A 13 -1.46 -6.78 11.06
C VAL A 13 -1.76 -7.61 12.31
N GLU A 14 -1.83 -8.94 12.18
CA GLU A 14 -2.05 -9.84 13.32
C GLU A 14 -0.90 -9.78 14.32
N LEU A 15 0.35 -9.89 13.83
CA LEU A 15 1.54 -9.94 14.68
C LEU A 15 1.89 -8.62 15.35
N LEU A 16 1.62 -7.49 14.68
CA LEU A 16 2.03 -6.17 15.13
C LEU A 16 0.93 -5.44 15.92
N ARG A 17 -0.30 -5.95 15.94
CA ARG A 17 -1.38 -5.39 16.74
C ARG A 17 -0.94 -5.29 18.20
N ASP A 18 -1.07 -4.09 18.77
CA ASP A 18 -0.66 -3.74 20.15
C ASP A 18 0.84 -3.91 20.46
N ALA A 19 1.66 -4.23 19.46
CA ALA A 19 3.10 -4.46 19.62
C ALA A 19 3.96 -3.33 19.01
N VAL A 20 3.37 -2.44 18.21
CA VAL A 20 4.05 -1.31 17.57
C VAL A 20 3.30 0.00 17.76
N GLY A 21 4.03 1.11 17.73
CA GLY A 21 3.41 2.44 17.73
C GLY A 21 2.76 2.82 16.40
N HIS A 22 3.37 2.42 15.28
CA HIS A 22 2.84 2.69 13.93
C HIS A 22 3.49 1.78 12.89
N TYR A 23 2.71 1.31 11.92
CA TYR A 23 3.16 0.49 10.79
C TYR A 23 3.19 1.32 9.50
N VAL A 24 4.37 1.44 8.87
CA VAL A 24 4.51 2.14 7.59
C VAL A 24 4.62 1.12 6.47
N PHE A 25 3.62 1.10 5.60
CA PHE A 25 3.61 0.25 4.42
C PHE A 25 4.23 0.98 3.23
N ALA A 26 5.30 0.42 2.69
CA ALA A 26 5.91 0.91 1.45
C ALA A 26 5.06 0.48 0.26
N SER A 27 4.15 1.36 -0.17
CA SER A 27 3.41 1.18 -1.42
C SER A 27 4.20 1.73 -2.61
N SER A 28 3.55 1.88 -3.76
CA SER A 28 4.19 2.31 -5.00
C SER A 28 3.26 3.15 -5.84
N THR A 29 3.79 4.14 -6.56
CA THR A 29 3.01 4.98 -7.49
C THR A 29 2.40 4.23 -8.68
N VAL A 30 2.76 2.95 -8.90
CA VAL A 30 2.12 2.08 -9.90
C VAL A 30 0.64 1.80 -9.62
N THR A 31 0.17 2.08 -8.39
CA THR A 31 -1.23 1.91 -7.99
C THR A 31 -2.15 2.92 -8.67
N TYR A 32 -1.66 4.10 -9.02
CA TYR A 32 -2.47 5.16 -9.64
C TYR A 32 -2.85 4.83 -11.08
N ALA A 33 -4.06 5.27 -11.46
CA ALA A 33 -4.51 5.28 -12.84
C ALA A 33 -3.65 6.18 -13.73
N ALA A 34 -3.63 5.85 -15.02
CA ALA A 34 -2.97 6.68 -16.01
C ALA A 34 -3.61 8.08 -16.04
N SER A 35 -2.76 9.12 -16.01
CA SER A 35 -3.18 10.52 -16.02
C SER A 35 -2.44 11.30 -17.10
N GLU A 36 -3.18 12.13 -17.83
CA GLU A 36 -2.60 13.16 -18.71
C GLU A 36 -2.37 14.50 -17.97
N THR A 37 -2.85 14.60 -16.72
CA THR A 37 -2.70 15.79 -15.87
C THR A 37 -1.71 15.53 -14.75
N LEU A 38 -0.72 16.41 -14.63
CA LEU A 38 0.31 16.37 -13.59
C LEU A 38 0.26 17.66 -12.75
N PRO A 39 0.64 17.59 -11.45
CA PRO A 39 1.10 16.40 -10.72
C PRO A 39 -0.03 15.42 -10.37
N ILE A 40 0.31 14.14 -10.23
CA ILE A 40 -0.58 13.11 -9.65
C ILE A 40 -0.53 13.29 -8.12
N THR A 41 -1.70 13.41 -7.49
CA THR A 41 -1.86 13.51 -6.03
C THR A 41 -2.35 12.19 -5.45
N GLU A 42 -2.25 12.01 -4.13
CA GLU A 42 -2.72 10.81 -3.42
C GLU A 42 -4.25 10.63 -3.44
N THR A 43 -4.98 11.66 -3.89
CA THR A 43 -6.42 11.61 -4.16
C THR A 43 -6.75 11.20 -5.59
N HIS A 44 -5.74 10.99 -6.45
CA HIS A 44 -5.95 10.48 -7.80
C HIS A 44 -6.49 9.04 -7.76
N PRO A 45 -7.37 8.64 -8.68
CA PRO A 45 -7.90 7.28 -8.69
C PRO A 45 -6.83 6.19 -8.81
N ASP A 46 -7.05 5.06 -8.15
CA ASP A 46 -6.29 3.82 -8.35
C ASP A 46 -6.64 3.16 -9.70
N ASP A 47 -5.69 2.51 -10.36
CA ASP A 47 -5.97 1.57 -11.44
C ASP A 47 -6.37 0.21 -10.89
N ARG A 48 -7.69 0.03 -10.77
CA ARG A 48 -8.36 -1.22 -10.38
C ARG A 48 -8.83 -2.04 -11.59
N SER A 49 -8.42 -1.67 -12.81
CA SER A 49 -8.88 -2.33 -14.03
C SER A 49 -8.09 -3.61 -14.32
N GLU A 50 -8.56 -4.39 -15.29
CA GLU A 50 -7.87 -5.59 -15.79
C GLU A 50 -6.50 -5.28 -16.43
N ARG A 51 -6.17 -4.00 -16.67
CA ARG A 51 -4.88 -3.57 -17.22
C ARG A 51 -3.78 -3.48 -16.16
N GLN A 52 -4.16 -3.44 -14.88
CA GLN A 52 -3.21 -3.37 -13.78
C GLN A 52 -2.38 -4.65 -13.71
N ASN A 53 -1.07 -4.50 -13.45
CA ASN A 53 -0.18 -5.65 -13.29
C ASN A 53 -0.34 -6.27 -11.89
N GLU A 54 0.10 -7.52 -11.75
CA GLU A 54 -0.01 -8.28 -10.50
C GLU A 54 0.62 -7.56 -9.29
N TYR A 55 1.78 -6.94 -9.50
CA TYR A 55 2.48 -6.20 -8.45
C TYR A 55 1.66 -5.00 -7.94
N GLY A 56 1.13 -4.18 -8.85
CA GLY A 56 0.27 -3.04 -8.52
C GLY A 56 -1.03 -3.47 -7.87
N LEU A 57 -1.65 -4.54 -8.37
CA LEU A 57 -2.85 -5.12 -7.76
C LEU A 57 -2.57 -5.59 -6.33
N HIS A 58 -1.45 -6.28 -6.09
CA HIS A 58 -1.07 -6.71 -4.75
C HIS A 58 -0.82 -5.52 -3.81
N LYS A 59 -0.23 -4.42 -4.28
CA LYS A 59 -0.09 -3.19 -3.48
C LYS A 59 -1.45 -2.63 -3.09
N LEU A 60 -2.38 -2.51 -4.04
CA LEU A 60 -3.75 -2.05 -3.79
C LEU A 60 -4.48 -2.92 -2.75
N LEU A 61 -4.36 -4.24 -2.86
CA LEU A 61 -4.97 -5.18 -1.90
C LEU A 61 -4.34 -5.07 -0.51
N CYS A 62 -3.02 -4.87 -0.42
CA CYS A 62 -2.36 -4.61 0.87
C CYS A 62 -2.87 -3.31 1.51
N GLU A 63 -3.04 -2.24 0.72
CA GLU A 63 -3.60 -0.98 1.22
C GLU A 63 -5.04 -1.14 1.71
N ASP A 64 -5.86 -1.92 1.01
CA ASP A 64 -7.23 -2.20 1.44
C ASP A 64 -7.27 -2.94 2.78
N ILE A 65 -6.39 -3.92 2.99
CA ILE A 65 -6.25 -4.65 4.27
C ILE A 65 -5.91 -3.67 5.40
N LEU A 66 -4.95 -2.77 5.17
CA LEU A 66 -4.53 -1.80 6.19
C LEU A 66 -5.62 -0.78 6.49
N ARG A 67 -6.34 -0.31 5.47
CA ARG A 67 -7.49 0.59 5.64
C ARG A 67 -8.61 -0.09 6.40
N ALA A 68 -8.91 -1.35 6.11
CA ALA A 68 -9.89 -2.14 6.84
C ALA A 68 -9.47 -2.36 8.31
N ALA A 69 -8.21 -2.78 8.55
CA ALA A 69 -7.69 -2.96 9.90
C ALA A 69 -7.72 -1.67 10.73
N HIS A 70 -7.45 -0.52 10.10
CA HIS A 70 -7.61 0.78 10.74
C HIS A 70 -9.07 1.09 11.06
N ALA A 71 -9.99 0.88 10.11
CA ALA A 71 -11.41 1.14 10.30
C ALA A 71 -12.06 0.24 11.38
N ASP A 72 -11.69 -1.04 11.41
CA ASP A 72 -12.32 -2.04 12.28
C ASP A 72 -11.77 -2.00 13.72
N HIS A 73 -10.47 -1.72 13.86
CA HIS A 73 -9.76 -1.91 15.14
C HIS A 73 -8.75 -0.81 15.47
N GLY A 74 -8.69 0.26 14.69
CA GLY A 74 -7.77 1.37 14.95
C GLY A 74 -6.30 1.02 14.73
N PHE A 75 -5.98 -0.01 13.93
CA PHE A 75 -4.59 -0.37 13.64
C PHE A 75 -3.83 0.85 13.09
N PRO A 76 -2.73 1.29 13.73
CA PRO A 76 -2.04 2.52 13.34
C PRO A 76 -1.14 2.23 12.14
N ALA A 77 -1.66 2.47 10.93
CA ALA A 77 -0.92 2.24 9.69
C ALA A 77 -0.99 3.42 8.72
N THR A 78 0.08 3.60 7.93
CA THR A 78 0.12 4.54 6.82
C THR A 78 0.80 3.89 5.62
N SER A 79 0.15 3.98 4.46
CA SER A 79 0.71 3.58 3.18
C SER A 79 1.40 4.77 2.51
N VAL A 80 2.62 4.57 2.03
CA VAL A 80 3.39 5.62 1.34
C VAL A 80 3.72 5.15 -0.08
N PRO A 81 3.20 5.80 -1.12
CA PRO A 81 3.40 5.40 -2.52
C PRO A 81 4.76 5.88 -3.03
N PHE A 82 5.79 5.07 -2.84
CA PHE A 82 7.14 5.43 -3.30
C PHE A 82 7.27 5.35 -4.82
N SER A 83 8.05 6.29 -5.39
CA SER A 83 8.40 6.33 -6.81
C SER A 83 9.92 6.31 -6.95
N MET A 84 10.43 5.41 -7.81
CA MET A 84 11.83 5.38 -8.25
C MET A 84 12.84 5.60 -7.10
N VAL A 85 12.82 4.74 -6.07
CA VAL A 85 13.74 4.86 -4.92
C VAL A 85 15.16 4.45 -5.34
N PHE A 86 16.14 5.34 -5.19
CA PHE A 86 17.56 5.08 -5.43
C PHE A 86 18.45 5.93 -4.50
N GLY A 87 19.68 5.48 -4.26
CA GLY A 87 20.66 6.19 -3.43
C GLY A 87 21.97 5.41 -3.26
N PRO A 88 23.00 6.00 -2.61
CA PRO A 88 24.21 5.30 -2.21
C PRO A 88 23.90 4.07 -1.33
N ARG A 89 24.80 3.08 -1.34
CA ARG A 89 24.77 1.95 -0.41
C ARG A 89 25.63 2.23 0.82
#